data_AF-A0A7Y2NZB8-F1
#
_entry.id   AF-A0A7Y2NZB8-F1
#
_cell.length_a   1.000
_cell.length_b   1.000
_cell.length_c   1.000
_cell.angle_alpha   90.00
_cell.angle_beta   90.00
_cell.angle_gamma   90.00
#
_symmetry.space_group_name_H-M   'P 1'
#
loop_
_entity.id
_entity.type
_entity.pdbx_description
1 polymer ?
#
loop_
_entity_poly.entity_id
_entity_poly.type
_entity_poly.pdbx_seq_one_letter_code
_entity_poly.pdbx_strand_id
1 'polypeptide(L)'
;MSKEETINHRTRVAASRREKTRARLLESALLVFAQKGPHAVIEDVIAHAGMARGSFYNYFRTNEELLAAVASEINDELVRAIDPAVQRCADPAERIACGMRMQLQAVVRFPLVGTFMARLPFPTANSSLLGLQYMGRDLALGIRARRFRNISQPLAADVTIGVVLSAAYAAACGPVERNYVDASARALLRALGMGDAEAARVATLPLPAFELPASSILRRTEVVPELGAVAPASGIILTTPTT
;
A
#
# COMPACT_ATOMS: atom_id res chain seq x y z
N MET A 1 30.53 -33.65 0.76
CA MET A 1 29.77 -32.50 0.25
C MET A 1 29.83 -32.53 -1.26
N SER A 2 28.69 -32.75 -1.92
CA SER A 2 28.65 -32.99 -3.36
C SER A 2 28.81 -31.69 -4.16
N LYS A 3 29.29 -31.78 -5.41
CA LYS A 3 29.38 -30.62 -6.35
C LYS A 3 28.03 -29.89 -6.49
N GLU A 4 26.93 -30.60 -6.32
CA GLU A 4 25.55 -30.11 -6.48
C GLU A 4 25.10 -29.22 -5.30
N GLU A 5 25.46 -29.55 -4.06
CA GLU A 5 25.26 -28.69 -2.88
C GLU A 5 26.04 -27.36 -2.99
N THR A 6 27.21 -27.40 -3.63
CA THR A 6 28.12 -26.26 -3.75
C THR A 6 27.65 -25.26 -4.83
N ILE A 7 27.06 -25.76 -5.93
CA ILE A 7 26.43 -24.96 -6.99
C ILE A 7 25.17 -24.29 -6.45
N ASN A 8 24.34 -25.02 -5.69
CA ASN A 8 23.10 -24.49 -5.10
C ASN A 8 23.39 -23.37 -4.06
N HIS A 9 24.48 -23.51 -3.30
CA HIS A 9 24.93 -22.49 -2.35
C HIS A 9 25.36 -21.17 -3.04
N ARG A 10 26.15 -21.24 -4.12
CA ARG A 10 26.60 -20.05 -4.87
C ARG A 10 25.44 -19.31 -5.51
N THR A 11 24.48 -20.03 -6.09
CA THR A 11 23.27 -19.45 -6.67
C THR A 11 22.42 -18.74 -5.62
N ARG A 12 22.25 -19.34 -4.43
CA ARG A 12 21.51 -18.73 -3.31
C ARG A 12 22.20 -17.47 -2.76
N VAL A 13 23.53 -17.49 -2.63
CA VAL A 13 24.31 -16.32 -2.17
C VAL A 13 24.24 -15.19 -3.20
N ALA A 14 24.34 -15.50 -4.49
CA ALA A 14 24.21 -14.52 -5.56
C ALA A 14 22.79 -13.90 -5.60
N ALA A 15 21.75 -14.72 -5.49
CA ALA A 15 20.36 -14.25 -5.42
C ALA A 15 20.13 -13.34 -4.20
N SER A 16 20.64 -13.71 -3.03
CA SER A 16 20.54 -12.88 -1.81
C SER A 16 21.26 -11.53 -1.97
N ARG A 17 22.45 -11.50 -2.58
CA ARG A 17 23.16 -10.25 -2.87
C ARG A 17 22.41 -9.37 -3.86
N ARG A 18 21.80 -9.98 -4.88
CA ARG A 18 20.97 -9.29 -5.86
C ARG A 18 19.76 -8.65 -5.18
N GLU A 19 19.06 -9.39 -4.32
CA GLU A 19 17.89 -8.86 -3.61
C GLU A 19 18.25 -7.71 -2.67
N LYS A 20 19.34 -7.84 -1.90
CA LYS A 20 19.83 -6.74 -1.05
C LYS A 20 20.18 -5.49 -1.86
N THR A 21 20.75 -5.67 -3.04
CA THR A 21 21.10 -4.55 -3.93
C THR A 21 19.84 -3.91 -4.52
N ARG A 22 18.86 -4.72 -4.92
CA ARG A 22 17.55 -4.27 -5.38
C ARG A 22 16.83 -3.45 -4.30
N ALA A 23 16.79 -3.95 -3.06
CA ALA A 23 16.20 -3.24 -1.93
C ALA A 23 16.87 -1.87 -1.68
N ARG A 24 18.21 -1.80 -1.74
CA ARG A 24 18.95 -0.53 -1.63
C ARG A 24 18.64 0.46 -2.76
N LEU A 25 18.41 -0.04 -3.98
CA LEU A 25 18.00 0.78 -5.11
C LEU A 25 16.59 1.33 -4.93
N LEU A 26 15.65 0.50 -4.47
CA LEU A 26 14.29 0.95 -4.16
C LEU A 26 14.28 1.98 -3.03
N GLU A 27 15.08 1.77 -2.00
CA GLU A 27 15.24 2.74 -0.91
C GLU A 27 15.81 4.07 -1.40
N SER A 28 16.87 4.02 -2.20
CA SER A 28 17.46 5.23 -2.80
C SER A 28 16.47 5.96 -3.70
N ALA A 29 15.73 5.22 -4.53
CA ALA A 29 14.72 5.78 -5.40
C ALA A 29 13.65 6.50 -4.58
N LEU A 30 13.13 5.85 -3.54
CA LEU A 30 12.09 6.42 -2.70
C LEU A 30 12.57 7.68 -1.97
N LEU A 31 13.79 7.70 -1.43
CA LEU A 31 14.37 8.90 -0.82
C LEU A 31 14.55 10.04 -1.83
N VAL A 32 15.03 9.74 -3.03
CA VAL A 32 15.18 10.73 -4.09
C VAL A 32 13.82 11.30 -4.52
N PHE A 33 12.82 10.45 -4.73
CA PHE A 33 11.46 10.90 -5.04
C PHE A 33 10.84 11.70 -3.88
N ALA A 34 11.12 11.31 -2.63
CA ALA A 34 10.71 12.03 -1.44
C ALA A 34 11.40 13.40 -1.29
N GLN A 35 12.54 13.64 -1.93
CA GLN A 35 13.23 14.93 -1.88
C GLN A 35 12.90 15.81 -3.09
N LYS A 36 12.83 15.21 -4.28
CA LYS A 36 12.75 15.93 -5.56
C LYS A 36 11.36 15.90 -6.20
N GLY A 37 10.43 15.09 -5.69
CA GLY A 37 9.08 14.96 -6.20
C GLY A 37 9.05 14.65 -7.71
N PRO A 38 8.20 15.32 -8.51
CA PRO A 38 8.07 15.07 -9.94
C PRO A 38 9.32 15.41 -10.77
N HIS A 39 10.31 16.08 -10.19
CA HIS A 39 11.57 16.43 -10.86
C HIS A 39 12.67 15.37 -10.72
N ALA A 40 12.44 14.31 -9.94
CA ALA A 40 13.39 13.22 -9.81
C ALA A 40 13.66 12.54 -11.15
N VAL A 41 14.94 12.33 -11.47
CA VAL A 41 15.38 11.54 -12.64
C VAL A 41 16.16 10.29 -12.21
N ILE A 42 16.29 9.32 -13.12
CA ILE A 42 17.03 8.07 -12.84
C ILE A 42 18.46 8.36 -12.39
N GLU A 43 19.11 9.36 -12.98
CA GLU A 43 20.47 9.77 -12.64
C GLU A 43 20.62 10.16 -11.16
N ASP A 44 19.57 10.75 -10.56
CA ASP A 44 19.56 11.09 -9.14
C ASP A 44 19.56 9.84 -8.27
N VAL A 45 18.79 8.83 -8.67
CA VAL A 45 18.71 7.53 -7.97
C VAL A 45 20.04 6.80 -8.07
N ILE A 46 20.65 6.78 -9.25
CA ILE A 46 21.96 6.16 -9.49
C ILE A 46 23.04 6.83 -8.63
N ALA A 47 23.06 8.17 -8.61
CA ALA A 47 23.99 8.95 -7.82
C ALA A 47 23.79 8.71 -6.31
N HIS A 48 22.55 8.76 -5.83
CA HIS A 48 22.22 8.52 -4.43
C HIS A 48 22.58 7.09 -3.99
N ALA A 49 22.34 6.09 -4.85
CA ALA A 49 22.67 4.70 -4.56
C ALA A 49 24.19 4.41 -4.60
N GLY A 50 25.01 5.34 -5.11
CA GLY A 50 26.45 5.16 -5.30
C GLY A 50 26.77 4.03 -6.29
N MET A 51 25.92 3.83 -7.30
CA MET A 51 26.05 2.72 -8.26
C MET A 51 26.51 3.20 -9.63
N ALA A 52 27.28 2.39 -10.34
CA ALA A 52 27.60 2.66 -11.74
C ALA A 52 26.35 2.51 -12.63
N ARG A 53 26.18 3.40 -13.63
CA ARG A 53 25.03 3.43 -14.53
C ARG A 53 24.74 2.07 -15.18
N GLY A 54 25.76 1.40 -15.71
CA GLY A 54 25.59 0.07 -16.32
C GLY A 54 25.11 -1.01 -15.34
N SER A 55 25.45 -0.89 -14.05
CA SER A 55 24.99 -1.82 -13.02
C SER A 55 23.52 -1.61 -12.67
N PHE A 56 23.02 -0.37 -12.72
CA PHE A 56 21.61 -0.05 -12.48
C PHE A 56 20.68 -0.73 -13.49
N TYR A 57 21.03 -0.68 -14.78
CA TYR A 57 20.21 -1.27 -15.86
C TYR A 57 20.12 -2.80 -15.82
N ASN A 58 20.90 -3.48 -14.97
CA ASN A 58 20.73 -4.91 -14.67
C ASN A 58 19.52 -5.18 -13.75
N TYR A 59 18.99 -4.15 -13.10
CA TYR A 59 17.86 -4.22 -12.17
C TYR A 59 16.60 -3.59 -12.74
N PHE A 60 16.73 -2.41 -13.37
CA PHE A 60 15.59 -1.67 -13.92
C PHE A 60 15.96 -1.11 -15.29
N ARG A 61 15.19 -1.46 -16.31
CA ARG A 61 15.40 -1.05 -17.70
C ARG A 61 14.79 0.32 -17.99
N THR A 62 13.73 0.70 -17.29
CA THR A 62 13.03 1.98 -17.48
C THR A 62 12.67 2.67 -16.16
N ASN A 63 12.29 3.95 -16.25
CA ASN A 63 11.84 4.72 -15.08
C ASN A 63 10.53 4.16 -14.52
N GLU A 64 9.63 3.74 -15.42
CA GLU A 64 8.34 3.16 -15.09
C GLU A 64 8.51 1.83 -14.33
N GLU A 65 9.49 1.01 -14.70
CA GLU A 65 9.80 -0.24 -14.00
C GLU A 65 10.28 0.02 -12.57
N LEU A 66 11.17 1.00 -12.39
CA LEU A 66 11.62 1.43 -11.06
C LEU A 66 10.44 1.97 -10.24
N LEU A 67 9.63 2.84 -10.83
CA LEU A 67 8.50 3.50 -10.16
C LEU A 67 7.44 2.49 -9.70
N ALA A 68 7.08 1.55 -10.57
CA ALA A 68 6.16 0.48 -10.24
C ALA A 68 6.70 -0.41 -9.11
N ALA A 69 8.00 -0.72 -9.14
CA ALA A 69 8.64 -1.50 -8.10
C ALA A 69 8.68 -0.77 -6.74
N VAL A 70 8.95 0.54 -6.74
CA VAL A 70 8.90 1.39 -5.54
C VAL A 70 7.49 1.43 -4.96
N ALA A 71 6.49 1.69 -5.80
CA ALA A 71 5.09 1.76 -5.39
C ALA A 71 4.57 0.40 -4.87
N SER A 72 4.98 -0.70 -5.47
CA SER A 72 4.69 -2.06 -4.98
C SER A 72 5.30 -2.29 -3.59
N GLU A 73 6.56 -1.90 -3.37
CA GLU A 73 7.24 -2.09 -2.08
C GLU A 73 6.58 -1.26 -0.98
N ILE A 74 6.24 0.00 -1.26
CA ILE A 74 5.47 0.87 -0.35
C ILE A 74 4.15 0.21 0.05
N ASN A 75 3.38 -0.25 -0.96
CA ASN A 75 2.09 -0.87 -0.72
C ASN A 75 2.24 -2.15 0.12
N ASP A 76 3.21 -2.99 -0.22
CA ASP A 76 3.46 -4.25 0.48
C ASP A 76 3.92 -4.03 1.92
N GLU A 77 4.77 -3.04 2.17
CA GLU A 77 5.17 -2.64 3.52
C GLU A 77 3.96 -2.18 4.35
N LEU A 78 3.13 -1.32 3.78
CA LEU A 78 1.93 -0.82 4.43
C LEU A 78 0.95 -1.96 4.75
N VAL A 79 0.68 -2.83 3.77
CA VAL A 79 -0.20 -3.99 3.93
C VAL A 79 0.35 -4.94 5.00
N ARG A 80 1.66 -5.20 5.03
CA ARG A 80 2.29 -6.04 6.07
C ARG A 80 2.13 -5.45 7.46
N ALA A 81 2.12 -4.13 7.61
CA ALA A 81 1.89 -3.47 8.89
C ALA A 81 0.42 -3.50 9.33
N ILE A 82 -0.51 -3.40 8.36
CA ILE A 82 -1.96 -3.34 8.61
C ILE A 82 -2.56 -4.73 8.87
N ASP A 83 -2.15 -5.78 8.14
CA ASP A 83 -2.80 -7.10 8.19
C ASP A 83 -2.90 -7.69 9.61
N PRO A 84 -1.86 -7.63 10.47
CA PRO A 84 -1.96 -8.15 11.84
C PRO A 84 -3.03 -7.45 12.68
N ALA A 85 -3.31 -6.17 12.43
CA ALA A 85 -4.36 -5.43 13.10
C ALA A 85 -5.74 -5.80 12.54
N VAL A 86 -5.86 -5.93 11.22
CA VAL A 86 -7.08 -6.42 10.53
C VAL A 86 -7.46 -7.82 10.99
N GLN A 87 -6.49 -8.72 11.17
CA GLN A 87 -6.75 -10.09 11.61
C GLN A 87 -7.29 -10.19 13.04
N ARG A 88 -7.25 -9.12 13.85
CA ARG A 88 -7.92 -9.06 15.16
C ARG A 88 -9.44 -8.96 15.02
N CYS A 89 -9.95 -8.54 13.88
CA CYS A 89 -11.38 -8.55 13.58
C CYS A 89 -11.85 -9.99 13.29
N ALA A 90 -12.93 -10.42 13.92
CA ALA A 90 -13.47 -11.77 13.75
C ALA A 90 -14.35 -11.89 12.48
N ASP A 91 -15.17 -10.88 12.18
CA ASP A 91 -16.06 -10.87 11.01
C ASP A 91 -15.30 -10.49 9.73
N PRO A 92 -15.35 -11.29 8.64
CA PRO A 92 -14.76 -10.94 7.35
C PRO A 92 -15.21 -9.57 6.79
N ALA A 93 -16.46 -9.14 7.04
CA ALA A 93 -16.90 -7.81 6.64
C ALA A 93 -16.15 -6.70 7.38
N GLU A 94 -15.92 -6.90 8.68
CA GLU A 94 -15.12 -5.99 9.49
C GLU A 94 -13.67 -5.95 9.00
N ARG A 95 -13.10 -7.09 8.60
CA ARG A 95 -11.74 -7.14 8.05
C ARG A 95 -11.60 -6.32 6.77
N ILE A 96 -12.52 -6.48 5.81
CA ILE A 96 -12.51 -5.73 4.55
C ILE A 96 -12.66 -4.22 4.81
N ALA A 97 -13.62 -3.83 5.66
CA ALA A 97 -13.81 -2.43 6.02
C ALA A 97 -12.60 -1.85 6.76
N CYS A 98 -12.06 -2.58 7.74
CA CYS A 98 -10.90 -2.19 8.53
C CYS A 98 -9.67 -1.99 7.64
N GLY A 99 -9.33 -2.98 6.81
CA GLY A 99 -8.16 -2.92 5.92
C GLY A 99 -8.24 -1.75 4.95
N MET A 100 -9.38 -1.58 4.28
CA MET A 100 -9.62 -0.46 3.38
C MET A 100 -9.47 0.89 4.09
N ARG A 101 -10.12 1.08 5.25
CA ARG A 101 -10.10 2.36 5.97
C ARG A 101 -8.70 2.69 6.47
N MET A 102 -7.97 1.70 7.00
CA MET A 102 -6.57 1.88 7.43
C MET A 102 -5.65 2.23 6.25
N GLN A 103 -5.86 1.61 5.09
CA GLN A 103 -5.09 1.92 3.89
C GLN A 103 -5.36 3.35 3.38
N LEU A 104 -6.62 3.78 3.36
CA LEU A 104 -6.98 5.15 2.98
C LEU A 104 -6.46 6.19 3.98
N GLN A 105 -6.53 5.91 5.28
CA GLN A 105 -5.92 6.78 6.30
C GLN A 105 -4.41 6.90 6.11
N ALA A 106 -3.73 5.83 5.71
CA ALA A 106 -2.31 5.88 5.39
C ALA A 106 -2.04 6.73 4.13
N VAL A 107 -2.86 6.63 3.08
CA VAL A 107 -2.72 7.50 1.89
C VAL A 107 -2.84 8.98 2.25
N VAL A 108 -3.80 9.33 3.12
CA VAL A 108 -3.99 10.70 3.62
C VAL A 108 -2.82 11.15 4.50
N ARG A 109 -2.30 10.25 5.35
CA ARG A 109 -1.17 10.54 6.25
C ARG A 109 0.16 10.68 5.52
N PHE A 110 0.35 9.94 4.43
CA PHE A 110 1.61 9.86 3.69
C PHE A 110 1.41 10.27 2.22
N PRO A 111 1.59 11.56 1.86
CA PRO A 111 1.34 12.06 0.50
C PRO A 111 2.11 11.34 -0.61
N LEU A 112 3.31 10.82 -0.30
CA LEU A 112 4.09 9.99 -1.21
C LEU A 112 3.32 8.73 -1.62
N VAL A 113 2.64 8.07 -0.67
CA VAL A 113 1.84 6.87 -0.96
C VAL A 113 0.75 7.20 -1.97
N GLY A 114 0.00 8.29 -1.76
CA GLY A 114 -1.02 8.72 -2.71
C GLY A 114 -0.45 9.04 -4.10
N THR A 115 0.67 9.75 -4.13
CA THR A 115 1.40 10.15 -5.35
C THR A 115 1.89 8.94 -6.17
N PHE A 116 2.35 7.89 -5.50
CA PHE A 116 2.80 6.65 -6.14
C PHE A 116 1.63 5.74 -6.52
N MET A 117 0.61 5.61 -5.68
CA MET A 117 -0.58 4.81 -5.97
C MET A 117 -1.32 5.33 -7.21
N ALA A 118 -1.40 6.66 -7.39
CA ALA A 118 -1.99 7.27 -8.58
C ALA A 118 -1.24 6.96 -9.89
N ARG A 119 0.02 6.52 -9.81
CA ARG A 119 0.87 6.20 -10.97
C ARG A 119 1.04 4.70 -11.22
N LEU A 120 0.53 3.84 -10.34
CA LEU A 120 0.55 2.41 -10.57
C LEU A 120 -0.38 2.05 -11.73
N PRO A 121 0.01 1.10 -12.60
CA PRO A 121 -0.93 0.44 -13.50
C PRO A 121 -2.09 -0.15 -12.68
N PHE A 122 -3.30 -0.11 -13.22
CA PHE A 122 -4.46 -0.67 -12.52
C PHE A 122 -4.20 -2.16 -12.22
N PRO A 123 -4.11 -2.57 -10.95
CA PRO A 123 -3.84 -3.94 -10.61
C PRO A 123 -5.07 -4.79 -10.97
N THR A 124 -4.82 -5.96 -11.53
CA THR A 124 -5.87 -6.96 -11.78
C THR A 124 -5.90 -7.97 -10.65
N ALA A 125 -6.97 -8.75 -10.51
CA ALA A 125 -7.10 -9.81 -9.52
C ALA A 125 -5.95 -10.86 -9.56
N ASN A 126 -5.21 -10.96 -10.67
CA ASN A 126 -4.05 -11.84 -10.84
C ASN A 126 -2.70 -11.22 -10.41
N SER A 127 -2.71 -10.02 -9.81
CA SER A 127 -1.46 -9.37 -9.41
C SER A 127 -0.88 -10.03 -8.17
N SER A 128 0.45 -10.09 -8.08
CA SER A 128 1.18 -10.67 -6.93
C SER A 128 1.28 -9.73 -5.72
N LEU A 129 0.53 -8.63 -5.70
CA LEU A 129 0.54 -7.65 -4.63
C LEU A 129 -0.03 -8.27 -3.35
N LEU A 130 0.66 -8.11 -2.22
CA LEU A 130 0.25 -8.72 -0.95
C LEU A 130 -1.14 -8.25 -0.51
N GLY A 131 -1.48 -6.99 -0.78
CA GLY A 131 -2.80 -6.42 -0.47
C GLY A 131 -3.93 -7.21 -1.11
N LEU A 132 -3.75 -7.64 -2.36
CA LEU A 132 -4.77 -8.43 -3.07
C LEU A 132 -4.87 -9.85 -2.55
N GLN A 133 -3.76 -10.44 -2.10
CA GLN A 133 -3.78 -11.78 -1.50
C GLN A 133 -4.53 -11.79 -0.18
N TYR A 134 -4.27 -10.82 0.71
CA TYR A 134 -4.91 -10.73 2.01
C TYR A 134 -6.39 -10.36 1.89
N MET A 135 -6.70 -9.38 1.03
CA MET A 135 -8.07 -9.04 0.69
C MET A 135 -8.80 -10.23 0.06
N GLY A 136 -8.17 -10.95 -0.87
CA GLY A 136 -8.73 -12.14 -1.51
C GLY A 136 -9.07 -13.25 -0.50
N ARG A 137 -8.21 -13.47 0.50
CA ARG A 137 -8.49 -14.38 1.64
C ARG A 137 -9.76 -13.96 2.38
N ASP A 138 -9.86 -12.69 2.77
CA ASP A 138 -10.99 -12.21 3.59
C ASP A 138 -12.30 -12.14 2.79
N LEU A 139 -12.24 -11.82 1.49
CA LEU A 139 -13.38 -11.93 0.57
C LEU A 139 -13.87 -13.37 0.45
N ALA A 140 -12.97 -14.33 0.29
CA ALA A 140 -13.32 -15.76 0.23
C ALA A 140 -13.97 -16.26 1.54
N LEU A 141 -13.50 -15.77 2.69
CA LEU A 141 -14.11 -16.07 3.98
C LEU A 141 -15.52 -15.49 4.09
N GLY A 142 -15.71 -14.21 3.71
CA GLY A 142 -17.02 -13.57 3.78
C GLY A 142 -18.06 -14.18 2.82
N ILE A 143 -17.65 -14.62 1.63
CA ILE A 143 -18.54 -15.34 0.69
C ILE A 143 -18.94 -16.69 1.29
N ARG A 144 -17.99 -17.48 1.81
CA ARG A 144 -18.28 -18.78 2.45
C ARG A 144 -19.20 -18.63 3.67
N ALA A 145 -19.03 -17.58 4.45
CA ALA A 145 -19.87 -17.25 5.60
C ALA A 145 -21.21 -16.60 5.22
N ARG A 146 -21.52 -16.43 3.91
CA ARG A 146 -22.72 -15.73 3.40
C ARG A 146 -22.89 -14.30 3.90
N ARG A 147 -21.76 -13.68 4.27
CA ARG A 147 -21.64 -12.28 4.65
C ARG A 147 -21.74 -11.38 3.42
N PHE A 148 -21.07 -11.78 2.35
CA PHE A 148 -21.14 -11.18 1.02
C PHE A 148 -22.05 -12.04 0.15
N ARG A 149 -23.00 -11.42 -0.55
CA ARG A 149 -24.09 -12.13 -1.24
C ARG A 149 -24.21 -11.65 -2.68
N ASN A 150 -24.63 -12.56 -3.57
CA ASN A 150 -24.88 -12.29 -4.99
C ASN A 150 -23.66 -11.71 -5.74
N ILE A 151 -22.44 -12.03 -5.29
CA ILE A 151 -21.20 -11.57 -5.89
C ILE A 151 -20.17 -12.70 -5.93
N SER A 152 -19.46 -12.83 -7.04
CA SER A 152 -18.35 -13.78 -7.17
C SER A 152 -17.08 -13.21 -6.51
N GLN A 153 -16.18 -14.07 -6.06
CA GLN A 153 -14.92 -13.61 -5.44
C GLN A 153 -14.08 -12.71 -6.37
N PRO A 154 -13.91 -13.00 -7.67
CA PRO A 154 -13.18 -12.11 -8.57
C PRO A 154 -13.83 -10.72 -8.69
N LEU A 155 -15.16 -10.66 -8.87
CA LEU A 155 -15.88 -9.39 -8.97
C LEU A 155 -15.82 -8.61 -7.64
N ALA A 156 -15.93 -9.29 -6.51
CA ALA A 156 -15.77 -8.67 -5.20
C ALA A 156 -14.37 -8.05 -5.02
N ALA A 157 -13.33 -8.71 -5.53
CA ALA A 157 -11.97 -8.18 -5.53
C ALA A 157 -11.87 -6.94 -6.41
N ASP A 158 -12.36 -6.99 -7.66
CA ASP A 158 -12.32 -5.86 -8.59
C ASP A 158 -13.07 -4.64 -8.05
N VAL A 159 -14.25 -4.84 -7.45
CA VAL A 159 -15.02 -3.77 -6.79
C VAL A 159 -14.23 -3.19 -5.62
N THR A 160 -13.62 -4.02 -4.79
CA THR A 160 -12.83 -3.55 -3.64
C THR A 160 -11.62 -2.74 -4.09
N ILE A 161 -10.87 -3.23 -5.09
CA ILE A 161 -9.73 -2.54 -5.70
C ILE A 161 -10.17 -1.19 -6.26
N GLY A 162 -11.26 -1.16 -7.03
CA GLY A 162 -11.78 0.05 -7.65
C GLY A 162 -12.14 1.11 -6.62
N VAL A 163 -12.83 0.74 -5.54
CA VAL A 163 -13.19 1.68 -4.47
C VAL A 163 -11.95 2.19 -3.73
N VAL A 164 -11.00 1.31 -3.38
CA VAL A 164 -9.75 1.71 -2.70
C VAL A 164 -8.95 2.68 -3.55
N LEU A 165 -8.73 2.36 -4.83
CA LEU A 165 -7.95 3.21 -5.74
C LEU A 165 -8.65 4.54 -6.02
N SER A 166 -9.95 4.51 -6.28
CA SER A 166 -10.71 5.74 -6.53
C SER A 166 -10.72 6.66 -5.31
N ALA A 167 -10.92 6.11 -4.11
CA ALA A 167 -10.89 6.88 -2.87
C ALA A 167 -9.49 7.41 -2.54
N ALA A 168 -8.44 6.61 -2.78
CA ALA A 168 -7.06 7.04 -2.62
C ALA A 168 -6.71 8.18 -3.59
N TYR A 169 -7.12 8.06 -4.85
CA TYR A 169 -6.92 9.10 -5.86
C TYR A 169 -7.67 10.40 -5.50
N ALA A 170 -8.95 10.30 -5.12
CA ALA A 170 -9.74 11.46 -4.70
C ALA A 170 -9.09 12.18 -3.51
N ALA A 171 -8.65 11.42 -2.50
CA ALA A 171 -7.94 11.97 -1.35
C ALA A 171 -6.58 12.59 -1.70
N ALA A 172 -5.90 12.09 -2.74
CA ALA A 172 -4.64 12.65 -3.21
C ALA A 172 -4.81 13.92 -4.05
N CYS A 173 -5.92 14.09 -4.77
CA CYS A 173 -6.17 15.24 -5.64
C CYS A 173 -6.73 16.47 -4.91
N GLY A 174 -7.23 16.34 -3.69
CA GLY A 174 -7.78 17.47 -2.95
C GLY A 174 -8.53 17.09 -1.68
N PRO A 175 -9.09 18.09 -0.97
CA PRO A 175 -9.85 17.84 0.25
C PRO A 175 -11.09 17.00 -0.04
N VAL A 176 -11.29 15.97 0.78
CA VAL A 176 -12.49 15.12 0.79
C VAL A 176 -13.33 15.40 2.02
N GLU A 177 -14.60 14.99 2.00
CA GLU A 177 -15.50 15.11 3.17
C GLU A 177 -14.93 14.38 4.40
N ARG A 178 -15.25 14.87 5.61
CA ARG A 178 -14.70 14.32 6.86
C ARG A 178 -14.99 12.83 7.06
N ASN A 179 -16.15 12.37 6.62
CA ASN A 179 -16.60 10.98 6.71
C ASN A 179 -16.33 10.17 5.42
N TYR A 180 -15.55 10.71 4.47
CA TYR A 180 -15.35 10.10 3.16
C TYR A 180 -14.86 8.65 3.25
N VAL A 181 -13.88 8.38 4.12
CA VAL A 181 -13.33 7.03 4.34
C VAL A 181 -14.39 6.04 4.80
N ASP A 182 -15.24 6.44 5.75
CA ASP A 182 -16.31 5.60 6.30
C ASP A 182 -17.46 5.43 5.28
N ALA A 183 -17.77 6.48 4.53
CA ALA A 183 -18.76 6.46 3.47
C ALA A 183 -18.33 5.51 2.33
N SER A 184 -17.06 5.55 1.92
CA SER A 184 -16.50 4.63 0.92
C SER A 184 -16.54 3.18 1.42
N ALA A 185 -16.21 2.92 2.69
CA ALA A 185 -16.31 1.58 3.28
C ALA A 185 -17.76 1.07 3.31
N ARG A 186 -18.73 1.92 3.71
CA ARG A 186 -20.16 1.56 3.66
C ARG A 186 -20.60 1.25 2.23
N ALA A 187 -20.22 2.07 1.26
CA ALA A 187 -20.56 1.87 -0.15
C ALA A 187 -19.99 0.54 -0.67
N LEU A 188 -18.73 0.22 -0.34
CA LEU A 188 -18.11 -1.05 -0.67
C LEU A 188 -18.89 -2.23 -0.08
N LEU A 189 -19.16 -2.24 1.22
CA LEU A 189 -19.85 -3.35 1.88
C LEU A 189 -21.25 -3.59 1.28
N ARG A 190 -21.95 -2.53 0.89
CA ARG A 190 -23.23 -2.63 0.16
C ARG A 190 -23.05 -3.23 -1.23
N ALA A 191 -22.01 -2.83 -1.96
CA ALA A 191 -21.69 -3.41 -3.26
C ALA A 191 -21.33 -4.90 -3.15
N LEU A 192 -20.77 -5.33 -2.01
CA LEU A 192 -20.54 -6.74 -1.68
C LEU A 192 -21.81 -7.50 -1.22
N GLY A 193 -22.98 -6.84 -1.24
CA GLY A 193 -24.28 -7.46 -0.97
C GLY A 193 -24.75 -7.39 0.48
N MET A 194 -24.15 -6.54 1.33
CA MET A 194 -24.62 -6.30 2.70
C MET A 194 -25.80 -5.31 2.74
N GLY A 195 -26.67 -5.48 3.74
CA GLY A 195 -27.74 -4.53 4.02
C GLY A 195 -27.20 -3.19 4.51
N ASP A 196 -27.89 -2.09 4.19
CA ASP A 196 -27.39 -0.74 4.41
C ASP A 196 -27.14 -0.40 5.89
N ALA A 197 -28.06 -0.74 6.79
CA ALA A 197 -27.91 -0.49 8.23
C ALA A 197 -26.70 -1.23 8.82
N GLU A 198 -26.48 -2.46 8.37
CA GLU A 198 -25.37 -3.27 8.84
C GLU A 198 -24.03 -2.81 8.24
N ALA A 199 -24.01 -2.45 6.96
CA ALA A 199 -22.86 -1.85 6.31
C ALA A 199 -22.44 -0.54 6.99
N ALA A 200 -23.40 0.32 7.36
CA ALA A 200 -23.13 1.55 8.09
C ALA A 200 -22.52 1.29 9.48
N ARG A 201 -23.04 0.29 10.20
CA ARG A 201 -22.48 -0.13 11.50
C ARG A 201 -21.04 -0.62 11.36
N VAL A 202 -20.78 -1.52 10.42
CA VAL A 202 -19.43 -2.10 10.23
C VAL A 202 -18.43 -1.06 9.77
N ALA A 203 -18.83 -0.16 8.86
CA ALA A 203 -17.96 0.87 8.31
C ALA A 203 -17.51 1.93 9.33
N THR A 204 -18.15 2.00 10.50
CA THR A 204 -17.85 2.99 11.55
C THR A 204 -17.24 2.39 12.82
N LEU A 205 -17.01 1.07 12.84
CA LEU A 205 -16.35 0.41 13.98
C LEU A 205 -14.96 1.03 14.25
N PRO A 206 -14.53 1.13 15.52
CA PRO A 206 -13.21 1.64 15.86
C PRO A 206 -12.11 0.85 15.14
N LEU A 207 -11.13 1.57 14.58
CA LEU A 207 -9.99 0.93 13.92
C LEU A 207 -8.94 0.53 14.96
N PRO A 208 -8.38 -0.68 14.88
CA PRO A 208 -7.27 -1.08 15.72
C PRO A 208 -6.03 -0.26 15.38
N ALA A 209 -5.24 0.07 16.40
CA ALA A 209 -3.93 0.68 16.19
C ALA A 209 -2.96 -0.31 15.51
N PHE A 210 -2.13 0.23 14.62
CA PHE A 210 -1.00 -0.44 14.01
C PHE A 210 0.23 0.44 14.08
N GLU A 211 1.41 -0.17 14.06
CA GLU A 211 2.69 0.53 14.07
C GLU A 211 3.51 0.17 12.85
N LEU A 212 4.15 1.17 12.27
CA LEU A 212 5.16 0.96 11.24
C LEU A 212 6.50 0.60 11.92
N PRO A 213 7.21 -0.44 11.46
CA PRO A 213 8.52 -0.80 11.98
C PRO A 213 9.48 0.39 11.99
N ALA A 214 10.47 0.43 12.88
CA ALA A 214 11.51 1.47 12.85
C ALA A 214 12.29 1.49 11.52
N SER A 215 12.43 0.31 10.90
CA SER A 215 13.00 0.13 9.56
C SER A 215 12.01 0.46 8.43
N SER A 216 10.82 0.98 8.72
CA SER A 216 9.84 1.36 7.72
C SER A 216 10.34 2.52 6.87
N ILE A 217 10.21 2.39 5.55
CA ILE A 217 10.59 3.48 4.66
C ILE A 217 9.59 4.63 4.74
N LEU A 218 8.31 4.31 4.95
CA LEU A 218 7.24 5.29 5.16
C LEU A 218 7.49 6.15 6.40
N ARG A 219 7.98 5.52 7.48
CA ARG A 219 8.38 6.24 8.69
C ARG A 219 9.60 7.14 8.47
N ARG A 220 10.58 6.71 7.67
CA ARG A 220 11.75 7.55 7.35
C ARG A 220 11.38 8.76 6.48
N THR A 221 10.33 8.66 5.66
CA THR A 221 9.82 9.80 4.89
C THR A 221 9.03 10.82 5.70
N GLU A 222 8.53 10.48 6.90
CA GLU A 222 7.98 11.49 7.83
C GLU A 222 9.06 12.49 8.31
N VAL A 223 10.34 12.13 8.20
CA VAL A 223 11.48 12.90 8.73
C VAL A 223 12.09 13.85 7.67
N VAL A 224 11.65 13.81 6.41
CA VAL A 224 12.11 14.77 5.40
C VAL A 224 11.34 16.08 5.59
N PRO A 225 11.97 17.16 6.10
CA PRO A 225 11.29 18.44 6.29
C PRO A 225 11.07 19.04 4.90
N GLU A 226 9.82 19.43 4.62
CA GLU A 226 9.45 20.24 3.46
C GLU A 226 9.76 19.64 2.09
N LEU A 227 9.03 18.58 1.72
CA LEU A 227 8.57 18.49 0.34
C LEU A 227 7.79 19.77 0.03
N GLY A 228 8.36 20.62 -0.82
CA GLY A 228 7.82 21.93 -1.19
C GLY A 228 6.29 21.92 -1.24
N ALA A 229 5.69 22.78 -0.41
CA ALA A 229 4.27 22.88 -0.17
C ALA A 229 3.43 22.77 -1.44
N VAL A 230 2.74 21.65 -1.61
CA VAL A 230 1.33 21.74 -1.99
C VAL A 230 0.63 22.10 -0.70
N ALA A 231 0.17 23.36 -0.60
CA ALA A 231 -0.35 23.94 0.63
C ALA A 231 -1.32 23.00 1.37
N PRO A 232 -1.16 22.80 2.69
CA PRO A 232 -2.14 22.05 3.45
C PRO A 232 -3.46 22.84 3.43
N ALA A 233 -4.51 22.24 2.88
CA ALA A 233 -5.86 22.68 3.21
C ALA A 233 -6.05 22.41 4.70
N SER A 234 -5.92 23.47 5.49
CA SER A 234 -6.06 23.53 6.94
C SER A 234 -7.15 22.59 7.48
N GLY A 235 -6.79 21.75 8.46
CA GLY A 235 -7.74 21.21 9.42
C GLY A 235 -7.90 19.68 9.47
N ILE A 236 -6.86 18.95 9.85
CA ILE A 236 -7.03 17.69 10.58
C ILE A 236 -6.26 17.79 11.88
N ILE A 237 -6.99 18.15 12.95
CA ILE A 237 -6.50 18.03 14.33
C ILE A 237 -6.56 16.54 14.67
N LEU A 238 -5.41 15.88 14.72
CA LEU A 238 -5.27 14.59 15.38
C LEU A 238 -5.27 14.87 16.89
N THR A 239 -6.43 14.77 17.52
CA THR A 239 -6.52 14.79 18.98
C THR A 239 -5.91 13.50 19.52
N THR A 240 -4.79 13.61 20.24
CA THR A 240 -4.32 12.58 21.16
C THR A 240 -5.35 12.38 22.27
N PRO A 241 -5.62 11.14 22.73
CA PRO A 241 -6.47 10.93 23.90
C PRO A 241 -5.67 11.30 25.15
N THR A 242 -6.15 12.30 25.90
CA THR A 242 -5.68 12.55 27.26
C THR A 242 -6.51 11.69 28.21
N THR A 243 -5.80 11.00 29.11
CA THR A 243 -6.30 10.28 30.29
C THR A 243 -7.32 11.05 31.11
#